data_AF-A0A1Z9IWC6-F1
#
_entry.id   AF-A0A1Z9IWC6-F1
#
_cell.length_a   1.000
_cell.length_b   1.000
_cell.length_c   1.000
_cell.angle_alpha   90.00
_cell.angle_beta   90.00
_cell.angle_gamma   90.00
#
_symmetry.space_group_name_H-M   'P 1'
#
loop_
_entity.id
_entity.type
_entity.pdbx_description
1 polymer ?
#
loop_
_entity_poly.entity_id
_entity_poly.type
_entity_poly.pdbx_seq_one_letter_code
_entity_poly.pdbx_strand_id
1 'polypeptide(L)'
;MPIASSQNQSTQTNGFHYHTIASLGDSTLGSDPTGYRGPFASLHAANLMDVDYYEGAVGGDRSWTLIDAGRHTDIAENYGNGTLVTMMVGAWDFIDSDVDIVNGEYAFIDKLEENITIIIETLLESEIDILVWNLPNMSFLPFLTQIFPTEKHPYFTEASRLWADRLEEISDFYGESVQIFDLMAASDDLLQNQSSRIIGEYEVISPPVMCDKNCIMVDSLHPTSVGQGLLANYMMSAINEKFPSPEGDYPLLSDDELISLADFGMTQGAQEEIKIEGDVTEACFDWTDSVYRDMYLTITIDGEDISVPSYIGFNTELCRQSTHVMYSGERSINVISNIQNNLTLNHFFHIWGQNFSSEQIFDMELQDGGELSVSIDGVEYTGDLSEIKIDGVISIDIKFESPMDAEDSTQDIGDSTPGFSALLISMTLMLVIFTRSSRRESEGW
;
A
#
# COMPACT_ATOMS: atom_id res chain seq x y z
N MET A 1 -13.99 -72.96 -14.18
CA MET A 1 -13.52 -71.59 -13.98
C MET A 1 -14.64 -70.79 -13.36
N PRO A 2 -14.55 -70.43 -12.06
CA PRO A 2 -15.46 -69.46 -11.47
C PRO A 2 -14.97 -68.05 -11.79
N ILE A 3 -15.92 -67.16 -12.10
CA ILE A 3 -15.71 -65.73 -12.30
C ILE A 3 -15.58 -65.11 -10.91
N ALA A 4 -14.40 -64.56 -10.60
CA ALA A 4 -14.19 -63.76 -9.39
C ALA A 4 -14.83 -62.38 -9.61
N SER A 5 -15.78 -62.03 -8.76
CA SER A 5 -16.27 -60.65 -8.64
C SER A 5 -15.16 -59.81 -8.01
N SER A 6 -14.64 -58.83 -8.75
CA SER A 6 -13.84 -57.76 -8.17
C SER A 6 -14.76 -56.96 -7.24
N GLN A 7 -14.60 -57.16 -5.93
CA GLN A 7 -15.03 -56.17 -4.96
C GLN A 7 -14.26 -54.89 -5.31
N ASN A 8 -15.00 -53.84 -5.69
CA ASN A 8 -14.48 -52.48 -5.67
C ASN A 8 -13.90 -52.25 -4.28
N GLN A 9 -12.58 -52.20 -4.19
CA GLN A 9 -11.92 -51.49 -3.10
C GLN A 9 -12.39 -50.04 -3.24
N SER A 10 -13.28 -49.63 -2.36
CA SER A 10 -13.48 -48.22 -2.06
C SER A 10 -12.12 -47.69 -1.62
N THR A 11 -11.44 -46.96 -2.49
CA THR A 11 -10.42 -46.00 -2.09
C THR A 11 -11.10 -45.08 -1.09
N GLN A 12 -10.84 -45.28 0.20
CA GLN A 12 -11.02 -44.23 1.18
C GLN A 12 -10.14 -43.09 0.69
N THR A 13 -10.75 -42.04 0.15
CA THR A 13 -10.06 -40.78 -0.10
C THR A 13 -9.62 -40.28 1.28
N ASN A 14 -8.31 -40.33 1.55
CA ASN A 14 -7.72 -39.66 2.69
C ASN A 14 -7.98 -38.16 2.49
N GLY A 15 -8.96 -37.61 3.19
CA GLY A 15 -9.20 -36.16 3.20
C GLY A 15 -8.25 -35.47 4.16
N PHE A 16 -8.07 -34.17 3.99
CA PHE A 16 -7.27 -33.34 4.90
C PHE A 16 -8.08 -33.05 6.17
N HIS A 17 -7.43 -33.15 7.32
CA HIS A 17 -8.04 -32.91 8.63
C HIS A 17 -7.31 -31.78 9.33
N TYR A 18 -7.82 -30.56 9.20
CA TYR A 18 -7.24 -29.40 9.85
C TYR A 18 -7.92 -29.09 11.19
N HIS A 19 -7.13 -28.63 12.15
CA HIS A 19 -7.57 -28.05 13.41
C HIS A 19 -7.07 -26.61 13.59
N THR A 20 -6.21 -26.12 12.70
CA THR A 20 -5.67 -24.76 12.77
C THR A 20 -5.45 -24.19 11.37
N ILE A 21 -5.80 -22.92 11.19
CA ILE A 21 -5.28 -22.06 10.11
C ILE A 21 -4.32 -21.04 10.70
N ALA A 22 -3.16 -20.89 10.08
CA ALA A 22 -2.21 -19.83 10.39
C ALA A 22 -2.00 -18.92 9.18
N SER A 23 -1.99 -17.60 9.37
CA SER A 23 -1.57 -16.66 8.33
C SER A 23 -0.07 -16.37 8.42
N LEU A 24 0.60 -16.25 7.27
CA LEU A 24 2.01 -15.86 7.19
C LEU A 24 2.22 -14.93 6.01
N GLY A 25 2.72 -13.71 6.23
CA GLY A 25 2.80 -12.76 5.13
C GLY A 25 2.86 -11.31 5.55
N ASP A 26 2.41 -10.45 4.63
CA ASP A 26 2.41 -8.99 4.79
C ASP A 26 1.05 -8.44 5.28
N SER A 27 0.80 -7.15 5.03
CA SER A 27 -0.39 -6.41 5.43
C SER A 27 -1.68 -6.85 4.76
N THR A 28 -1.61 -7.71 3.75
CA THR A 28 -2.78 -8.28 3.07
C THR A 28 -3.42 -9.40 3.91
N LEU A 29 -2.63 -10.09 4.73
CA LEU A 29 -3.06 -11.25 5.55
C LEU A 29 -2.97 -11.00 7.07
N GLY A 30 -2.53 -9.82 7.48
CA GLY A 30 -2.36 -9.46 8.90
C GLY A 30 -2.15 -7.97 9.10
N SER A 31 -2.12 -7.53 10.36
CA SER A 31 -1.91 -6.12 10.73
C SER A 31 -2.93 -5.14 10.16
N ASP A 32 -4.04 -4.95 10.90
CA ASP A 32 -5.07 -3.96 10.61
C ASP A 32 -4.99 -2.75 11.57
N PRO A 33 -4.05 -1.81 11.37
CA PRO A 33 -3.99 -0.60 12.20
C PRO A 33 -5.20 0.31 12.00
N THR A 34 -5.93 0.13 10.89
CA THR A 34 -7.07 0.94 10.46
C THR A 34 -8.42 0.45 11.01
N GLY A 35 -8.53 -0.83 11.35
CA GLY A 35 -9.81 -1.47 11.74
C GLY A 35 -10.74 -1.80 10.56
N TYR A 36 -10.30 -1.59 9.31
CA TYR A 36 -11.09 -1.74 8.09
C TYR A 36 -10.52 -2.74 7.09
N ARG A 37 -9.36 -3.32 7.40
CA ARG A 37 -8.75 -4.37 6.58
C ARG A 37 -9.14 -5.75 7.07
N GLY A 38 -9.60 -5.87 8.31
CA GLY A 38 -10.07 -7.11 8.90
C GLY A 38 -11.61 -7.24 8.89
N PRO A 39 -12.16 -8.45 9.11
CA PRO A 39 -11.43 -9.70 9.29
C PRO A 39 -10.71 -10.12 8.00
N PHE A 40 -9.48 -10.63 8.12
CA PHE A 40 -8.70 -11.08 6.96
C PHE A 40 -9.29 -12.36 6.37
N ALA A 41 -9.06 -12.60 5.08
CA ALA A 41 -9.54 -13.81 4.41
C ALA A 41 -9.13 -15.11 5.13
N SER A 42 -7.94 -15.16 5.70
CA SER A 42 -7.42 -16.26 6.52
C SER A 42 -8.25 -16.52 7.78
N LEU A 43 -8.67 -15.47 8.48
CA LEU A 43 -9.55 -15.57 9.66
C LEU A 43 -10.96 -15.99 9.26
N HIS A 44 -11.48 -15.49 8.13
CA HIS A 44 -12.75 -15.96 7.59
C HIS A 44 -12.72 -17.47 7.30
N ALA A 45 -11.64 -17.97 6.69
CA ALA A 45 -11.48 -19.41 6.44
C ALA A 45 -11.43 -20.22 7.74
N ALA A 46 -10.69 -19.77 8.75
CA ALA A 46 -10.64 -20.44 10.05
C ALA A 46 -12.05 -20.56 10.67
N ASN A 47 -12.84 -19.49 10.61
CA ASN A 47 -14.20 -19.47 11.12
C ASN A 47 -15.13 -20.40 10.31
N LEU A 48 -15.03 -20.42 8.98
CA LEU A 48 -15.85 -21.27 8.11
C LEU A 48 -15.51 -22.76 8.26
N MET A 49 -14.25 -23.06 8.57
CA MET A 49 -13.77 -24.42 8.82
C MET A 49 -14.00 -24.87 10.28
N ASP A 50 -14.41 -23.96 11.18
CA ASP A 50 -14.55 -24.17 12.62
C ASP A 50 -13.25 -24.67 13.28
N VAL A 51 -12.14 -23.98 12.97
CA VAL A 51 -10.78 -24.30 13.45
C VAL A 51 -10.11 -23.11 14.15
N ASP A 52 -9.05 -23.39 14.91
CA ASP A 52 -8.28 -22.34 15.57
C ASP A 52 -7.58 -21.43 14.55
N TYR A 53 -7.45 -20.14 14.87
CA TYR A 53 -6.73 -19.16 14.04
C TYR A 53 -5.48 -18.62 14.73
N TYR A 54 -4.38 -18.55 13.98
CA TYR A 54 -3.15 -17.86 14.38
C TYR A 54 -2.78 -16.79 13.34
N GLU A 55 -2.66 -15.53 13.76
CA GLU A 55 -2.17 -14.45 12.90
C GLU A 55 -0.64 -14.33 13.03
N GLY A 56 0.09 -14.88 12.05
CA GLY A 56 1.53 -14.75 11.94
C GLY A 56 1.99 -13.71 10.91
N ALA A 57 1.06 -13.20 10.08
CA ALA A 57 1.34 -12.18 9.08
C ALA A 57 1.52 -10.79 9.72
N VAL A 58 2.49 -10.02 9.22
CA VAL A 58 2.80 -8.68 9.73
C VAL A 58 3.00 -7.69 8.60
N GLY A 59 2.33 -6.54 8.74
CA GLY A 59 2.34 -5.47 7.74
C GLY A 59 3.74 -4.97 7.40
N GLY A 60 4.00 -4.84 6.10
CA GLY A 60 5.27 -4.32 5.58
C GLY A 60 6.37 -5.37 5.40
N ASP A 61 6.12 -6.64 5.73
CA ASP A 61 7.15 -7.66 5.55
C ASP A 61 7.48 -7.94 4.08
N ARG A 62 8.78 -8.10 3.83
CA ARG A 62 9.34 -8.69 2.62
C ARG A 62 9.65 -10.16 2.90
N SER A 63 9.88 -10.93 1.85
CA SER A 63 10.24 -12.34 1.99
C SER A 63 11.44 -12.56 2.92
N TRP A 64 12.48 -11.71 2.84
CA TRP A 64 13.66 -11.81 3.70
C TRP A 64 13.44 -11.27 5.12
N THR A 65 12.65 -10.21 5.32
CA THR A 65 12.43 -9.66 6.68
C THR A 65 11.58 -10.62 7.52
N LEU A 66 10.64 -11.30 6.88
CA LEU A 66 9.84 -12.37 7.50
C LEU A 66 10.73 -13.54 7.94
N ILE A 67 11.72 -13.91 7.12
CA ILE A 67 12.70 -14.94 7.46
C ILE A 67 13.59 -14.49 8.62
N ASP A 68 14.19 -13.30 8.52
CA ASP A 68 15.09 -12.75 9.54
C ASP A 68 14.40 -12.57 10.90
N ALA A 69 13.10 -12.24 10.88
CA ALA A 69 12.28 -12.13 12.07
C ALA A 69 11.87 -13.49 12.67
N GLY A 70 12.16 -14.60 12.00
CA GLY A 70 11.86 -15.95 12.49
C GLY A 70 10.38 -16.31 12.45
N ARG A 71 9.53 -15.63 11.68
CA ARG A 71 8.08 -15.86 11.73
C ARG A 71 7.68 -17.25 11.24
N HIS A 72 8.30 -17.70 10.17
CA HIS A 72 8.10 -19.04 9.61
C HIS A 72 8.61 -20.13 10.58
N THR A 73 9.76 -19.92 11.23
CA THR A 73 10.27 -20.83 12.27
C THR A 73 9.38 -20.83 13.51
N ASP A 74 8.86 -19.68 13.94
CA ASP A 74 7.94 -19.59 15.07
C ASP A 74 6.66 -20.41 14.82
N ILE A 75 6.10 -20.38 13.61
CA ILE A 75 4.98 -21.24 13.24
C ILE A 75 5.40 -22.72 13.28
N ALA A 76 6.52 -23.07 12.63
CA ALA A 76 7.02 -24.44 12.56
C ALA A 76 7.31 -25.04 13.96
N GLU A 77 7.78 -24.24 14.91
CA GLU A 77 8.08 -24.71 16.27
C GLU A 77 6.83 -24.92 17.14
N ASN A 78 5.72 -24.25 16.82
CA ASN A 78 4.51 -24.26 17.66
C ASN A 78 3.33 -25.03 17.04
N TYR A 79 3.38 -25.31 15.74
CA TYR A 79 2.34 -25.99 14.98
C TYR A 79 2.91 -27.19 14.21
N GLY A 80 2.04 -28.00 13.62
CA GLY A 80 2.45 -29.18 12.84
C GLY A 80 1.28 -29.83 12.10
N ASN A 81 1.36 -31.14 11.88
CA ASN A 81 0.30 -31.93 11.22
C ASN A 81 -1.12 -31.53 11.68
N GLY A 82 -2.00 -31.25 10.73
CA GLY A 82 -3.33 -30.69 10.98
C GLY A 82 -3.38 -29.16 10.99
N THR A 83 -2.30 -28.50 10.57
CA THR A 83 -2.25 -27.05 10.35
C THR A 83 -2.17 -26.73 8.86
N LEU A 84 -3.00 -25.79 8.41
CA LEU A 84 -2.90 -25.18 7.09
C LEU A 84 -2.33 -23.76 7.24
N VAL A 85 -1.17 -23.50 6.66
CA VAL A 85 -0.63 -22.14 6.57
C VAL A 85 -1.09 -21.51 5.26
N THR A 86 -1.81 -20.40 5.35
CA THR A 86 -2.10 -19.54 4.21
C THR A 86 -1.06 -18.43 4.15
N MET A 87 -0.30 -18.36 3.05
CA MET A 87 0.83 -17.44 2.95
C MET A 87 0.79 -16.52 1.73
N MET A 88 1.04 -15.23 1.96
CA MET A 88 1.23 -14.23 0.91
C MET A 88 2.38 -13.33 1.30
N VAL A 89 3.50 -13.45 0.60
CA VAL A 89 4.64 -12.55 0.76
C VAL A 89 5.27 -12.31 -0.62
N GLY A 90 5.73 -11.08 -0.85
CA GLY A 90 6.34 -10.70 -2.12
C GLY A 90 5.84 -9.37 -2.68
N ALA A 91 4.71 -8.83 -2.22
CA ALA A 91 4.21 -7.54 -2.73
C ALA A 91 5.22 -6.41 -2.47
N TRP A 92 5.81 -6.39 -1.27
CA TRP A 92 6.87 -5.44 -0.93
C TRP A 92 8.21 -5.73 -1.62
N ASP A 93 8.55 -6.99 -1.89
CA ASP A 93 9.72 -7.36 -2.69
C ASP A 93 9.61 -6.79 -4.13
N PHE A 94 8.40 -6.81 -4.71
CA PHE A 94 8.10 -6.18 -5.99
C PHE A 94 8.19 -4.66 -5.92
N ILE A 95 7.64 -4.04 -4.88
CA ILE A 95 7.67 -2.58 -4.69
C ILE A 95 9.13 -2.10 -4.52
N ASP A 96 9.95 -2.82 -3.76
CA ASP A 96 11.37 -2.47 -3.57
C ASP A 96 12.21 -2.67 -4.84
N SER A 97 11.72 -3.47 -5.80
CA SER A 97 12.38 -3.78 -7.08
C SER A 97 11.78 -3.00 -8.26
N ASP A 98 11.00 -1.95 -7.99
CA ASP A 98 10.23 -1.20 -8.99
C ASP A 98 11.08 -0.65 -10.14
N VAL A 99 12.27 -0.10 -9.85
CA VAL A 99 13.22 0.44 -10.83
C VAL A 99 13.73 -0.67 -11.76
N ASP A 100 14.03 -1.85 -11.22
CA ASP A 100 14.54 -2.97 -12.00
C ASP A 100 13.43 -3.52 -12.92
N ILE A 101 12.22 -3.66 -12.37
CA ILE A 101 11.02 -4.08 -13.12
C ILE A 101 10.79 -3.17 -14.32
N VAL A 102 10.77 -1.84 -14.16
CA VAL A 102 10.51 -0.91 -15.27
C VAL A 102 11.62 -0.84 -16.33
N ASN A 103 12.77 -1.46 -16.06
CA ASN A 103 13.88 -1.67 -16.99
C ASN A 103 13.86 -3.06 -17.64
N GLY A 104 12.90 -3.92 -17.28
CA GLY A 104 12.80 -5.30 -17.76
C GLY A 104 13.79 -6.24 -17.10
N GLU A 105 14.26 -5.90 -15.91
CA GLU A 105 15.19 -6.71 -15.11
C GLU A 105 14.42 -7.41 -13.99
N TYR A 106 14.34 -8.74 -14.04
CA TYR A 106 13.51 -9.54 -13.12
C TYR A 106 14.33 -10.46 -12.20
N ALA A 107 15.63 -10.19 -12.04
CA ALA A 107 16.52 -11.03 -11.24
C ALA A 107 16.13 -11.09 -9.74
N PHE A 108 15.35 -10.13 -9.25
CA PHE A 108 14.82 -10.17 -7.89
C PHE A 108 13.88 -11.37 -7.65
N ILE A 109 13.24 -11.88 -8.71
CA ILE A 109 12.36 -13.06 -8.63
C ILE A 109 13.16 -14.30 -8.20
N ASP A 110 14.41 -14.46 -8.65
CA ASP A 110 15.25 -15.59 -8.24
C ASP A 110 15.53 -15.55 -6.73
N LYS A 111 15.66 -14.34 -6.16
CA LYS A 111 15.86 -14.18 -4.71
C LYS A 111 14.56 -14.40 -3.93
N LEU A 112 13.43 -13.95 -4.47
CA LEU A 112 12.12 -14.22 -3.91
C LEU A 112 11.83 -15.73 -3.90
N GLU A 113 12.13 -16.44 -5.00
CA GLU A 113 12.04 -17.90 -5.12
C GLU A 113 12.85 -18.59 -4.01
N GLU A 114 14.14 -18.24 -3.85
CA GLU A 114 15.00 -18.79 -2.80
C GLU A 114 14.40 -18.59 -1.39
N ASN A 115 13.90 -17.39 -1.10
CA ASN A 115 13.33 -17.07 0.20
C ASN A 115 12.02 -17.85 0.45
N ILE A 116 11.14 -17.94 -0.54
CA ILE A 116 9.89 -18.72 -0.44
C ILE A 116 10.19 -20.20 -0.24
N THR A 117 11.18 -20.76 -0.95
CA THR A 117 11.63 -22.14 -0.75
C THR A 117 12.08 -22.39 0.69
N ILE A 118 12.87 -21.49 1.28
CA ILE A 118 13.30 -21.60 2.70
C ILE A 118 12.08 -21.67 3.63
N ILE A 119 11.08 -20.80 3.42
CA ILE A 119 9.87 -20.76 4.23
C ILE A 119 9.09 -22.07 4.09
N ILE A 120 8.86 -22.53 2.86
CA ILE A 120 8.13 -23.76 2.54
C ILE A 120 8.81 -24.98 3.18
N GLU A 121 10.11 -25.14 2.96
CA GLU A 121 10.85 -26.30 3.48
C GLU A 121 10.80 -26.35 5.01
N THR A 122 10.92 -25.21 5.67
CA THR A 122 10.83 -25.11 7.14
C THR A 122 9.45 -25.56 7.66
N LEU A 123 8.37 -25.16 6.99
CA LEU A 123 7.00 -25.53 7.37
C LEU A 123 6.72 -27.01 7.07
N LEU A 124 7.16 -27.51 5.91
CA LEU A 124 7.01 -28.92 5.53
C LEU A 124 7.77 -29.88 6.45
N GLU A 125 8.96 -29.48 6.94
CA GLU A 125 9.70 -30.25 7.96
C GLU A 125 8.89 -30.49 9.24
N SER A 126 7.90 -29.63 9.50
CA SER A 126 6.98 -29.72 10.65
C SER A 126 5.62 -30.36 10.29
N GLU A 127 5.50 -30.97 9.11
CA GLU A 127 4.27 -31.60 8.61
C GLU A 127 3.10 -30.60 8.43
N ILE A 128 3.39 -29.33 8.09
CA ILE A 128 2.38 -28.29 7.85
C ILE A 128 2.05 -28.22 6.35
N ASP A 129 0.77 -28.25 5.99
CA ASP A 129 0.31 -28.01 4.62
C ASP A 129 0.22 -26.50 4.34
N ILE A 130 0.43 -26.09 3.08
CA ILE A 130 0.65 -24.68 2.73
C ILE A 130 -0.22 -24.30 1.52
N LEU A 131 -1.02 -23.25 1.68
CA LEU A 131 -1.70 -22.55 0.59
C LEU A 131 -0.96 -21.24 0.30
N VAL A 132 -0.16 -21.20 -0.77
CA VAL A 132 0.61 -20.03 -1.18
C VAL A 132 -0.21 -19.16 -2.11
N TRP A 133 -0.40 -17.90 -1.76
CA TRP A 133 -1.03 -16.90 -2.60
C TRP A 133 0.01 -16.38 -3.59
N ASN A 134 -0.31 -16.42 -4.89
CA ASN A 134 0.42 -15.58 -5.82
C ASN A 134 0.10 -14.09 -5.57
N LEU A 135 0.71 -13.20 -6.33
CA LEU A 135 0.43 -11.76 -6.20
C LEU A 135 -0.70 -11.35 -7.14
N PRO A 136 -1.47 -10.30 -6.81
CA PRO A 136 -2.35 -9.70 -7.79
C PRO A 136 -1.53 -9.21 -8.99
N ASN A 137 -2.19 -8.89 -10.11
CA ASN A 137 -1.50 -8.17 -11.16
C ASN A 137 -1.08 -6.80 -10.62
N MET A 138 0.21 -6.64 -10.31
CA MET A 138 0.74 -5.46 -9.63
C MET A 138 0.48 -4.18 -10.43
N SER A 139 0.33 -4.27 -11.76
CA SER A 139 -0.01 -3.12 -12.60
C SER A 139 -1.40 -2.53 -12.33
N PHE A 140 -2.30 -3.30 -11.71
CA PHE A 140 -3.67 -2.87 -11.40
C PHE A 140 -3.82 -2.30 -9.99
N LEU A 141 -2.77 -2.40 -9.16
CA LEU A 141 -2.79 -1.78 -7.84
C LEU A 141 -2.78 -0.26 -8.01
N PRO A 142 -3.74 0.47 -7.40
CA PRO A 142 -3.79 1.91 -7.51
C PRO A 142 -2.44 2.57 -7.18
N PHE A 143 -1.68 2.03 -6.22
CA PHE A 143 -0.35 2.53 -5.84
C PHE A 143 0.61 2.63 -7.03
N LEU A 144 0.74 1.58 -7.85
CA LEU A 144 1.67 1.57 -8.98
C LEU A 144 1.14 2.39 -10.16
N THR A 145 -0.18 2.37 -10.41
CA THR A 145 -0.80 3.21 -11.45
C THR A 145 -0.61 4.71 -11.22
N GLN A 146 -0.37 5.07 -9.97
CA GLN A 146 -0.22 6.43 -9.48
C GLN A 146 1.22 6.94 -9.50
N ILE A 147 2.20 6.05 -9.61
CA ILE A 147 3.64 6.35 -9.60
C ILE A 147 4.23 6.22 -11.00
N PHE A 148 3.84 5.16 -11.71
CA PHE A 148 4.40 4.82 -13.01
C PHE A 148 3.47 5.20 -14.16
N PRO A 149 4.00 5.75 -15.26
CA PRO A 149 3.20 6.03 -16.45
C PRO A 149 2.77 4.71 -17.10
N THR A 150 1.65 4.74 -17.84
CA THR A 150 0.98 3.53 -18.35
C THR A 150 1.85 2.69 -19.29
N GLU A 151 2.86 3.28 -19.94
CA GLU A 151 3.82 2.55 -20.78
C GLU A 151 4.75 1.62 -19.98
N LYS A 152 4.84 1.83 -18.66
CA LYS A 152 5.63 0.99 -17.74
C LYS A 152 4.81 -0.12 -17.07
N HIS A 153 3.48 -0.02 -17.08
CA HIS A 153 2.59 -1.02 -16.49
C HIS A 153 2.78 -2.45 -17.04
N PRO A 154 3.03 -2.67 -18.34
CA PRO A 154 3.25 -4.02 -18.87
C PRO A 154 4.40 -4.78 -18.22
N TYR A 155 5.45 -4.10 -17.73
CA TYR A 155 6.57 -4.75 -17.03
C TYR A 155 6.14 -5.34 -15.69
N PHE A 156 5.27 -4.64 -14.95
CA PHE A 156 4.69 -5.16 -13.70
C PHE A 156 3.76 -6.34 -13.95
N THR A 157 2.95 -6.30 -15.01
CA THR A 157 2.13 -7.44 -15.43
C THR A 157 3.00 -8.64 -15.78
N GLU A 158 4.08 -8.44 -16.54
CA GLU A 158 5.01 -9.50 -16.90
C GLU A 158 5.70 -10.10 -15.67
N ALA A 159 6.23 -9.28 -14.77
CA ALA A 159 6.85 -9.74 -13.54
C ALA A 159 5.86 -10.52 -12.65
N SER A 160 4.62 -10.05 -12.53
CA SER A 160 3.57 -10.73 -11.74
C SER A 160 3.28 -12.11 -12.31
N ARG A 161 3.16 -12.22 -13.65
CA ARG A 161 2.90 -13.49 -14.34
C ARG A 161 4.09 -14.45 -14.24
N LEU A 162 5.32 -13.94 -14.38
CA LEU A 162 6.53 -14.73 -14.18
C LEU A 162 6.58 -15.32 -12.76
N TRP A 163 6.26 -14.50 -11.76
CA TRP A 163 6.22 -14.98 -10.38
C TRP A 163 5.12 -16.02 -10.13
N ALA A 164 3.93 -15.82 -10.69
CA ALA A 164 2.87 -16.83 -10.64
C ALA A 164 3.30 -18.16 -11.28
N ASP A 165 3.94 -18.13 -12.46
CA ASP A 165 4.47 -19.33 -13.12
C ASP A 165 5.51 -20.04 -12.22
N ARG A 166 6.37 -19.31 -11.51
CA ARG A 166 7.35 -19.90 -10.57
C ARG A 166 6.70 -20.57 -9.37
N LEU A 167 5.65 -19.97 -8.83
CA LEU A 167 4.90 -20.56 -7.72
C LEU A 167 4.21 -21.86 -8.14
N GLU A 168 3.68 -21.94 -9.36
CA GLU A 168 3.14 -23.19 -9.92
C GLU A 168 4.24 -24.27 -10.06
N GLU A 169 5.43 -23.91 -10.55
CA GLU A 169 6.58 -24.84 -10.60
C GLU A 169 6.98 -25.35 -9.20
N ILE A 170 6.94 -24.49 -8.17
CA ILE A 170 7.17 -24.85 -6.77
C ILE A 170 6.08 -25.82 -6.28
N SER A 171 4.81 -25.52 -6.55
CA SER A 171 3.68 -26.38 -6.17
C SER A 171 3.76 -27.75 -6.82
N ASP A 172 4.09 -27.83 -8.12
CA ASP A 172 4.32 -29.08 -8.83
C ASP A 172 5.46 -29.91 -8.22
N PHE A 173 6.50 -29.24 -7.70
CA PHE A 173 7.63 -29.92 -7.06
C PHE A 173 7.28 -30.52 -5.69
N TYR A 174 6.56 -29.79 -4.85
CA TYR A 174 6.21 -30.24 -3.49
C TYR A 174 4.89 -31.04 -3.42
N GLY A 175 4.06 -30.99 -4.47
CA GLY A 175 2.85 -31.79 -4.60
C GLY A 175 1.71 -31.35 -3.68
N GLU A 176 0.95 -32.32 -3.18
CA GLU A 176 -0.32 -32.08 -2.48
C GLU A 176 -0.20 -31.23 -1.20
N SER A 177 0.99 -31.14 -0.58
CA SER A 177 1.21 -30.33 0.63
C SER A 177 1.49 -28.85 0.37
N VAL A 178 1.77 -28.44 -0.88
CA VAL A 178 1.97 -27.04 -1.25
C VAL A 178 1.13 -26.72 -2.45
N GLN A 179 0.14 -25.86 -2.27
CA GLN A 179 -0.87 -25.56 -3.28
C GLN A 179 -0.99 -24.04 -3.47
N ILE A 180 -1.33 -23.61 -4.68
CA ILE A 180 -1.43 -22.17 -5.00
C ILE A 180 -2.86 -21.65 -4.87
N PHE A 181 -3.05 -20.50 -4.24
CA PHE A 181 -4.25 -19.69 -4.42
C PHE A 181 -3.97 -18.61 -5.48
N ASP A 182 -4.74 -18.65 -6.58
CA ASP A 182 -4.59 -17.71 -7.69
C ASP A 182 -5.27 -16.37 -7.37
N LEU A 183 -4.61 -15.58 -6.51
CA LEU A 183 -5.00 -14.22 -6.19
C LEU A 183 -5.01 -13.32 -7.43
N MET A 184 -4.14 -13.56 -8.42
CA MET A 184 -4.16 -12.80 -9.68
C MET A 184 -5.51 -12.92 -10.38
N ALA A 185 -6.00 -14.15 -10.59
CA ALA A 185 -7.32 -14.35 -11.20
C ALA A 185 -8.46 -13.82 -10.32
N ALA A 186 -8.40 -14.06 -9.01
CA ALA A 186 -9.43 -13.58 -8.07
C ALA A 186 -9.51 -12.05 -8.06
N SER A 187 -8.36 -11.37 -7.99
CA SER A 187 -8.29 -9.91 -8.02
C SER A 187 -8.70 -9.34 -9.38
N ASP A 188 -8.30 -9.96 -10.50
CA ASP A 188 -8.76 -9.53 -11.83
C ASP A 188 -10.28 -9.61 -11.96
N ASP A 189 -10.90 -10.68 -11.47
CA ASP A 189 -12.35 -10.81 -11.49
C ASP A 189 -13.02 -9.75 -10.60
N LEU A 190 -12.54 -9.59 -9.36
CA LEU A 190 -13.06 -8.57 -8.45
C LEU A 190 -12.87 -7.15 -8.98
N LEU A 191 -11.76 -6.82 -9.63
CA LEU A 191 -11.48 -5.46 -10.09
C LEU A 191 -12.17 -5.15 -11.44
N GLN A 192 -12.27 -6.13 -12.34
CA GLN A 192 -12.73 -5.90 -13.73
C GLN A 192 -14.17 -6.34 -13.98
N ASN A 193 -14.69 -7.30 -13.21
CA ASN A 193 -16.00 -7.87 -13.45
C ASN A 193 -17.01 -7.44 -12.38
N GLN A 194 -17.93 -6.56 -12.78
CA GLN A 194 -19.01 -6.09 -11.90
C GLN A 194 -19.82 -7.23 -11.28
N SER A 195 -20.09 -8.31 -12.03
CA SER A 195 -20.91 -9.42 -11.52
C SER A 195 -20.29 -10.15 -10.34
N SER A 196 -18.96 -10.10 -10.20
CA SER A 196 -18.21 -10.71 -9.09
C SER A 196 -18.19 -9.83 -7.83
N ARG A 197 -18.72 -8.60 -7.92
CA ARG A 197 -18.85 -7.67 -6.81
C ARG A 197 -20.30 -7.40 -6.39
N ILE A 198 -21.26 -8.05 -7.04
CA ILE A 198 -22.68 -7.94 -6.66
C ILE A 198 -22.96 -8.91 -5.53
N ILE A 199 -23.43 -8.38 -4.41
CA ILE A 199 -23.86 -9.15 -3.23
C ILE A 199 -25.34 -8.82 -2.99
N GLY A 200 -26.23 -9.78 -3.26
CA GLY A 200 -27.67 -9.53 -3.28
C GLY A 200 -28.06 -8.42 -4.28
N GLU A 201 -28.48 -7.26 -3.76
CA GLU A 201 -28.84 -6.08 -4.56
C GLU A 201 -27.78 -4.96 -4.53
N TYR A 202 -26.69 -5.17 -3.80
CA TYR A 202 -25.63 -4.18 -3.60
C TYR A 202 -24.43 -4.47 -4.49
N GLU A 203 -23.73 -3.42 -4.91
CA GLU A 203 -22.43 -3.53 -5.59
C GLU A 203 -21.33 -3.02 -4.66
N VAL A 204 -20.29 -3.82 -4.48
CA VAL A 204 -19.02 -3.34 -3.92
C VAL A 204 -18.27 -2.55 -4.99
N ILE A 205 -17.83 -1.35 -4.65
CA ILE A 205 -17.21 -0.41 -5.58
C ILE A 205 -15.77 -0.84 -5.87
N SER A 206 -15.39 -0.96 -7.15
CA SER A 206 -14.00 -1.19 -7.53
C SER A 206 -13.20 0.12 -7.64
N PRO A 207 -11.85 0.05 -7.58
CA PRO A 207 -10.98 1.15 -7.99
C PRO A 207 -11.39 1.77 -9.34
N PRO A 208 -11.13 3.07 -9.56
CA PRO A 208 -10.21 3.94 -8.81
C PRO A 208 -10.77 4.51 -7.49
N VAL A 209 -12.04 4.24 -7.18
CA VAL A 209 -12.64 4.66 -5.91
C VAL A 209 -12.15 3.73 -4.80
N MET A 210 -11.58 4.31 -3.76
CA MET A 210 -11.18 3.64 -2.52
C MET A 210 -12.03 4.22 -1.39
N CYS A 211 -12.47 3.38 -0.47
CA CYS A 211 -13.29 3.79 0.67
C CYS A 211 -13.32 2.70 1.74
N ASP A 212 -13.63 3.08 2.98
CA ASP A 212 -13.41 2.22 4.15
C ASP A 212 -14.29 0.96 4.20
N LYS A 213 -15.51 1.00 3.64
CA LYS A 213 -16.52 -0.06 3.88
C LYS A 213 -17.18 -0.65 2.63
N ASN A 214 -17.41 0.16 1.61
CA ASN A 214 -18.22 -0.24 0.44
C ASN A 214 -17.38 -0.47 -0.82
N CYS A 215 -16.06 -0.33 -0.73
CA CYS A 215 -15.13 -0.48 -1.83
C CYS A 215 -14.36 -1.78 -1.69
N ILE A 216 -13.81 -2.32 -2.77
CA ILE A 216 -12.89 -3.46 -2.72
C ILE A 216 -11.62 -3.06 -1.97
N MET A 217 -11.14 -1.83 -2.18
CA MET A 217 -9.87 -1.32 -1.65
C MET A 217 -10.11 -0.18 -0.66
N VAL A 218 -9.47 -0.26 0.51
CA VAL A 218 -9.49 0.83 1.52
C VAL A 218 -8.46 1.90 1.17
N ASP A 219 -7.33 1.48 0.62
CA ASP A 219 -6.25 2.34 0.16
C ASP A 219 -5.67 1.81 -1.15
N SER A 220 -4.52 2.34 -1.56
CA SER A 220 -3.92 2.04 -2.85
C SER A 220 -3.33 0.62 -2.98
N LEU A 221 -3.34 -0.16 -1.90
CA LEU A 221 -2.73 -1.49 -1.79
C LEU A 221 -3.62 -2.53 -1.11
N HIS A 222 -4.46 -2.15 -0.15
CA HIS A 222 -5.12 -3.10 0.76
C HIS A 222 -6.63 -3.23 0.49
N PRO A 223 -7.17 -4.46 0.58
CA PRO A 223 -8.60 -4.68 0.57
C PRO A 223 -9.30 -4.13 1.83
N THR A 224 -10.58 -3.78 1.70
CA THR A 224 -11.48 -3.53 2.85
C THR A 224 -11.95 -4.85 3.49
N SER A 225 -12.70 -4.78 4.59
CA SER A 225 -13.40 -5.92 5.20
C SER A 225 -14.27 -6.69 4.20
N VAL A 226 -15.08 -6.01 3.38
CA VAL A 226 -15.89 -6.68 2.35
C VAL A 226 -15.03 -7.23 1.21
N GLY A 227 -13.94 -6.54 0.85
CA GLY A 227 -12.94 -7.04 -0.09
C GLY A 227 -12.29 -8.34 0.39
N GLN A 228 -11.90 -8.41 1.68
CA GLN A 228 -11.39 -9.63 2.31
C GLN A 228 -12.43 -10.74 2.36
N GLY A 229 -13.69 -10.44 2.67
CA GLY A 229 -14.77 -11.41 2.65
C GLY A 229 -14.98 -12.02 1.26
N LEU A 230 -14.95 -11.20 0.21
CA LEU A 230 -15.03 -11.68 -1.16
C LEU A 230 -13.82 -12.55 -1.52
N LEU A 231 -12.60 -12.12 -1.19
CA LEU A 231 -11.39 -12.94 -1.37
C LEU A 231 -11.44 -14.26 -0.58
N ALA A 232 -12.03 -14.26 0.61
CA ALA A 232 -12.23 -15.47 1.41
C ALA A 232 -13.06 -16.51 0.66
N ASN A 233 -14.09 -16.11 -0.09
CA ASN A 233 -14.89 -17.05 -0.88
C ASN A 233 -14.09 -17.69 -2.03
N TYR A 234 -13.23 -16.91 -2.72
CA TYR A 234 -12.29 -17.47 -3.71
C TYR A 234 -11.28 -18.42 -3.04
N MET A 235 -10.70 -18.01 -1.91
CA MET A 235 -9.73 -18.84 -1.19
C MET A 235 -10.37 -20.13 -0.67
N MET A 236 -11.58 -20.08 -0.10
CA MET A 236 -12.31 -21.25 0.38
C MET A 236 -12.67 -22.22 -0.75
N SER A 237 -12.99 -21.69 -1.94
CA SER A 237 -13.18 -22.53 -3.13
C SER A 237 -11.89 -23.26 -3.49
N ALA A 238 -10.74 -22.59 -3.43
CA ALA A 238 -9.44 -23.22 -3.63
C ALA A 238 -9.09 -24.24 -2.53
N ILE A 239 -9.42 -23.96 -1.26
CA ILE A 239 -9.22 -24.92 -0.15
C ILE A 239 -10.06 -26.18 -0.38
N ASN A 240 -11.33 -26.04 -0.74
CA ASN A 240 -12.20 -27.19 -1.02
C ASN A 240 -11.70 -28.04 -2.20
N GLU A 241 -11.15 -27.41 -3.23
CA GLU A 241 -10.58 -28.10 -4.39
C GLU A 241 -9.25 -28.80 -4.06
N LYS A 242 -8.33 -28.09 -3.41
CA LYS A 242 -6.94 -28.50 -3.27
C LYS A 242 -6.65 -29.27 -1.98
N PHE A 243 -7.45 -29.05 -0.94
CA PHE A 243 -7.37 -29.71 0.35
C PHE A 243 -8.74 -30.27 0.79
N PRO A 244 -9.30 -31.24 0.04
CA PRO A 244 -10.67 -31.70 0.26
C PRO A 244 -10.86 -32.30 1.66
N SER A 245 -11.86 -31.77 2.36
CA SER A 245 -12.28 -32.30 3.66
C SER A 245 -13.02 -33.63 3.51
N PRO A 246 -12.80 -34.60 4.42
CA PRO A 246 -13.53 -35.85 4.42
C PRO A 246 -15.00 -35.71 4.82
N GLU A 247 -15.40 -34.56 5.38
CA GLU A 247 -16.78 -34.26 5.77
C GLU A 247 -17.59 -33.56 4.66
N GLY A 248 -16.93 -33.27 3.53
CA GLY A 248 -17.48 -32.51 2.41
C GLY A 248 -16.97 -31.07 2.39
N ASP A 249 -17.37 -30.33 1.35
CA ASP A 249 -16.92 -28.95 1.14
C ASP A 249 -17.27 -28.05 2.34
N TYR A 250 -16.30 -27.25 2.77
CA TYR A 250 -16.51 -26.18 3.72
C TYR A 250 -17.41 -25.09 3.12
N PRO A 251 -18.23 -24.41 3.95
CA PRO A 251 -19.11 -23.35 3.47
C PRO A 251 -18.31 -22.13 2.96
N LEU A 252 -18.98 -21.33 2.14
CA LEU A 252 -18.57 -19.98 1.77
C LEU A 252 -19.34 -18.97 2.63
N LEU A 253 -18.83 -17.73 2.74
CA LEU A 253 -19.61 -16.63 3.29
C LEU A 253 -20.86 -16.40 2.43
N SER A 254 -21.99 -16.33 3.10
CA SER A 254 -23.29 -15.97 2.50
C SER A 254 -23.37 -14.49 2.16
N ASP A 255 -24.32 -14.12 1.31
CA ASP A 255 -24.60 -12.72 0.97
C ASP A 255 -24.86 -11.87 2.23
N ASP A 256 -25.59 -12.40 3.23
CA ASP A 256 -25.88 -11.68 4.48
C ASP A 256 -24.60 -11.42 5.28
N GLU A 257 -23.68 -12.39 5.33
CA GLU A 257 -22.39 -12.24 5.99
C GLU A 257 -21.51 -11.22 5.26
N LEU A 258 -21.43 -11.30 3.93
CA LEU A 258 -20.68 -10.33 3.11
C LEU A 258 -21.26 -8.92 3.22
N ILE A 259 -22.59 -8.77 3.21
CA ILE A 259 -23.27 -7.48 3.42
C ILE A 259 -22.93 -6.90 4.80
N SER A 260 -22.80 -7.74 5.82
CA SER A 260 -22.45 -7.29 7.18
C SER A 260 -21.01 -6.77 7.31
N LEU A 261 -20.14 -7.07 6.33
CA LEU A 261 -18.77 -6.54 6.24
C LEU A 261 -18.70 -5.17 5.55
N ALA A 262 -19.81 -4.71 5.00
CA ALA A 262 -19.96 -3.43 4.34
C ALA A 262 -21.01 -2.57 5.05
N ASP A 263 -21.12 -1.30 4.64
CA ASP A 263 -22.13 -0.37 5.10
C ASP A 263 -23.03 0.06 3.94
N PHE A 264 -23.73 -0.92 3.37
CA PHE A 264 -24.76 -0.69 2.35
C PHE A 264 -26.05 -0.09 2.93
N GLY A 265 -26.21 -0.17 4.26
CA GLY A 265 -27.34 0.37 5.02
C GLY A 265 -27.33 1.90 5.11
N MET A 266 -26.16 2.53 5.00
CA MET A 266 -26.02 3.97 4.76
C MET A 266 -26.33 4.35 3.31
N THR A 267 -27.55 4.03 2.89
CA THR A 267 -28.29 4.87 1.94
C THR A 267 -28.18 6.32 2.39
N GLN A 268 -27.93 7.24 1.46
CA GLN A 268 -28.00 8.71 1.60
C GLN A 268 -28.98 9.17 2.70
N GLY A 269 -28.54 9.14 3.95
CA GLY A 269 -29.22 9.74 5.06
C GLY A 269 -28.84 11.20 5.01
N ALA A 270 -29.83 12.09 5.04
CA ALA A 270 -29.58 13.52 5.25
C ALA A 270 -28.54 13.66 6.38
N GLN A 271 -27.36 14.16 6.02
CA GLN A 271 -26.26 14.35 6.96
C GLN A 271 -26.80 15.13 8.16
N GLU A 272 -26.61 14.62 9.37
CA GLU A 272 -26.71 15.50 10.52
C GLU A 272 -25.61 16.55 10.33
N GLU A 273 -26.05 17.79 10.10
CA GLU A 273 -25.20 18.94 9.98
C GLU A 273 -24.48 19.15 11.33
N ILE A 274 -23.16 19.06 11.33
CA ILE A 274 -22.33 19.23 12.50
C ILE A 274 -21.97 20.71 12.62
N LYS A 275 -22.34 21.31 13.75
CA LYS A 275 -21.86 22.63 14.12
C LYS A 275 -20.92 22.50 15.32
N ILE A 276 -19.65 22.82 15.11
CA ILE A 276 -18.62 22.86 16.15
C ILE A 276 -18.83 24.14 16.97
N GLU A 277 -18.93 23.99 18.29
CA GLU A 277 -18.91 25.10 19.23
C GLU A 277 -17.49 25.27 19.78
N GLY A 278 -16.85 26.43 19.54
CA GLY A 278 -15.46 26.70 19.93
C GLY A 278 -14.51 26.83 18.75
N ASP A 279 -13.23 26.55 18.97
CA ASP A 279 -12.22 26.56 17.92
C ASP A 279 -12.38 25.32 17.03
N VAL A 280 -12.61 25.55 15.73
CA VAL A 280 -12.79 24.48 14.75
C VAL A 280 -11.51 23.70 14.48
N THR A 281 -10.36 24.31 14.73
CA THR A 281 -9.04 23.67 14.58
C THR A 281 -8.65 22.80 15.76
N GLU A 282 -9.45 22.78 16.82
CA GLU A 282 -9.27 21.87 17.96
C GLU A 282 -10.30 20.74 17.97
N ALA A 283 -11.24 20.75 17.03
CA ALA A 283 -12.32 19.78 16.96
C ALA A 283 -11.81 18.44 16.40
N CYS A 284 -11.99 17.39 17.20
CA CYS A 284 -11.61 16.05 16.84
C CYS A 284 -12.80 15.25 16.31
N PHE A 285 -12.57 14.59 15.19
CA PHE A 285 -13.54 13.76 14.50
C PHE A 285 -13.08 12.32 14.52
N ASP A 286 -14.02 11.42 14.81
CA ASP A 286 -13.74 10.02 14.51
C ASP A 286 -13.73 9.88 13.00
N TRP A 287 -12.57 9.50 12.47
CA TRP A 287 -12.40 9.31 11.04
C TRP A 287 -13.24 8.15 10.52
N THR A 288 -13.74 7.28 11.40
CA THR A 288 -14.60 6.15 11.04
C THR A 288 -16.06 6.48 10.74
N ASP A 289 -16.54 7.54 11.37
CA ASP A 289 -17.95 7.95 11.34
C ASP A 289 -18.15 9.24 10.53
N SER A 290 -17.05 9.86 10.11
CA SER A 290 -17.06 11.15 9.42
C SER A 290 -16.93 10.99 7.92
N VAL A 291 -17.73 11.75 7.18
CA VAL A 291 -17.65 11.80 5.72
C VAL A 291 -16.70 12.92 5.34
N TYR A 292 -15.71 12.62 4.50
CA TYR A 292 -14.77 13.60 3.98
C TYR A 292 -15.02 13.92 2.51
N ARG A 293 -14.55 15.09 2.08
CA ARG A 293 -14.35 15.45 0.68
C ARG A 293 -12.90 15.83 0.47
N ASP A 294 -12.40 15.57 -0.73
CA ASP A 294 -11.05 15.96 -1.11
C ASP A 294 -10.99 17.44 -1.53
N MET A 295 -9.88 18.08 -1.17
CA MET A 295 -9.43 19.36 -1.68
C MET A 295 -7.94 19.26 -1.98
N TYR A 296 -7.51 19.68 -3.16
CA TYR A 296 -6.10 19.66 -3.55
C TYR A 296 -5.42 20.98 -3.20
N LEU A 297 -4.21 20.94 -2.64
CA LEU A 297 -3.42 22.12 -2.34
C LEU A 297 -2.05 22.00 -3.01
N THR A 298 -1.78 22.92 -3.94
CA THR A 298 -0.47 23.11 -4.56
C THR A 298 0.17 24.35 -3.99
N ILE A 299 1.44 24.28 -3.62
CA ILE A 299 2.22 25.43 -3.17
C ILE A 299 3.47 25.50 -4.03
N THR A 300 3.68 26.63 -4.70
CA THR A 300 4.87 26.89 -5.51
C THR A 300 5.58 28.13 -4.97
N ILE A 301 6.88 28.02 -4.69
CA ILE A 301 7.72 29.11 -4.19
C ILE A 301 8.89 29.28 -5.16
N ASP A 302 9.02 30.48 -5.74
CA ASP A 302 10.07 30.81 -6.72
C ASP A 302 10.17 29.80 -7.89
N GLY A 303 9.04 29.24 -8.28
CA GLY A 303 8.92 28.24 -9.35
C GLY A 303 9.19 26.79 -8.91
N GLU A 304 9.47 26.54 -7.64
CA GLU A 304 9.64 25.20 -7.07
C GLU A 304 8.39 24.75 -6.31
N ASP A 305 7.95 23.52 -6.56
CA ASP A 305 6.80 22.93 -5.87
C ASP A 305 7.19 22.46 -4.46
N ILE A 306 6.45 22.94 -3.46
CA ILE A 306 6.61 22.54 -2.07
C ILE A 306 5.61 21.43 -1.74
N SER A 307 6.14 20.29 -1.33
CA SER A 307 5.33 19.15 -0.91
C SER A 307 4.63 19.45 0.42
N VAL A 308 3.31 19.23 0.45
CA VAL A 308 2.53 19.18 1.69
C VAL A 308 2.78 17.82 2.35
N PRO A 309 3.31 17.76 3.59
CA PRO A 309 3.48 16.51 4.32
C PRO A 309 2.17 15.74 4.44
N SER A 310 2.23 14.41 4.37
CA SER A 310 1.10 13.55 4.65
C SER A 310 0.78 13.52 6.15
N TYR A 311 -0.48 13.24 6.48
CA TYR A 311 -1.00 13.02 7.83
C TYR A 311 -0.96 14.24 8.76
N ILE A 312 -0.87 15.46 8.22
CA ILE A 312 -1.15 16.68 8.97
C ILE A 312 -2.57 16.59 9.50
N GLY A 313 -2.79 16.88 10.79
CA GLY A 313 -4.12 16.83 11.38
C GLY A 313 -4.65 15.42 11.66
N PHE A 314 -3.88 14.37 11.40
CA PHE A 314 -4.22 12.99 11.75
C PHE A 314 -3.45 12.54 13.00
N ASN A 315 -4.14 11.92 13.97
CA ASN A 315 -3.56 11.35 15.18
C ASN A 315 -2.57 12.30 15.91
N THR A 316 -2.96 13.56 16.03
CA THR A 316 -2.14 14.59 16.69
C THR A 316 -2.16 14.42 18.21
N GLU A 317 -1.30 15.15 18.93
CA GLU A 317 -1.33 15.14 20.40
C GLU A 317 -2.69 15.54 20.98
N LEU A 318 -3.40 16.44 20.28
CA LEU A 318 -4.74 16.92 20.62
C LEU A 318 -5.82 15.90 20.21
N CYS A 319 -5.82 15.47 18.95
CA CYS A 319 -6.77 14.50 18.41
C CYS A 319 -6.13 13.11 18.32
N ARG A 320 -5.98 12.45 19.48
CA ARG A 320 -5.39 11.11 19.57
C ARG A 320 -6.36 10.06 19.03
N GLN A 321 -5.87 9.19 18.14
CA GLN A 321 -6.68 8.18 17.44
C GLN A 321 -7.89 8.79 16.70
N SER A 322 -7.75 10.02 16.24
CA SER A 322 -8.80 10.81 15.59
C SER A 322 -8.17 11.77 14.58
N THR A 323 -9.00 12.49 13.86
CA THR A 323 -8.59 13.56 12.94
C THR A 323 -9.05 14.91 13.45
N HIS A 324 -8.41 15.96 12.96
CA HIS A 324 -8.97 17.30 12.98
C HIS A 324 -10.09 17.45 11.93
N VAL A 325 -10.77 18.59 11.94
CA VAL A 325 -11.78 18.93 10.91
C VAL A 325 -11.24 18.89 9.46
N MET A 326 -9.91 18.97 9.33
CA MET A 326 -9.18 18.72 8.09
C MET A 326 -7.90 17.94 8.37
N TYR A 327 -7.51 17.05 7.47
CA TYR A 327 -6.21 16.37 7.54
C TYR A 327 -5.63 16.11 6.14
N SER A 328 -4.30 16.07 6.00
CA SER A 328 -3.68 15.71 4.71
C SER A 328 -3.56 14.20 4.55
N GLY A 329 -3.99 13.69 3.40
CA GLY A 329 -3.57 12.39 2.89
C GLY A 329 -2.26 12.52 2.11
N GLU A 330 -1.96 11.55 1.26
CA GLU A 330 -0.75 11.59 0.40
C GLU A 330 -0.85 12.62 -0.73
N ARG A 331 -2.06 13.01 -1.14
CA ARG A 331 -2.31 13.82 -2.35
C ARG A 331 -3.34 14.91 -2.18
N SER A 332 -4.19 14.82 -1.18
CA SER A 332 -5.30 15.73 -0.93
C SER A 332 -5.37 16.12 0.54
N ILE A 333 -6.10 17.19 0.81
CA ILE A 333 -6.60 17.54 2.12
C ILE A 333 -8.02 16.99 2.20
N ASN A 334 -8.25 16.12 3.16
CA ASN A 334 -9.55 15.59 3.52
C ASN A 334 -10.26 16.60 4.43
N VAL A 335 -11.45 17.05 4.03
CA VAL A 335 -12.27 18.02 4.77
C VAL A 335 -13.58 17.37 5.18
N ILE A 336 -14.00 17.48 6.45
CA ILE A 336 -15.29 16.94 6.90
C ILE A 336 -16.44 17.61 6.13
N SER A 337 -17.27 16.80 5.48
CA SER A 337 -18.27 17.23 4.50
C SER A 337 -19.55 17.80 5.10
N ASN A 338 -19.90 17.48 6.35
CA ASN A 338 -21.14 17.90 7.01
C ASN A 338 -20.96 19.02 8.04
N ILE A 339 -19.88 19.81 7.95
CA ILE A 339 -19.63 20.94 8.86
C ILE A 339 -20.37 22.21 8.42
N GLN A 340 -21.10 22.85 9.34
CA GLN A 340 -21.74 24.15 9.09
C GLN A 340 -20.83 25.36 9.36
N ASN A 341 -19.74 25.15 10.09
CA ASN A 341 -18.77 26.22 10.37
C ASN A 341 -18.13 26.69 9.07
N ASN A 342 -17.86 27.98 8.95
CA ASN A 342 -17.11 28.52 7.82
C ASN A 342 -15.65 28.07 7.93
N LEU A 343 -15.31 26.96 7.27
CA LEU A 343 -13.93 26.50 7.19
C LEU A 343 -13.14 27.38 6.22
N THR A 344 -11.90 27.67 6.59
CA THR A 344 -10.97 28.47 5.78
C THR A 344 -9.67 27.71 5.55
N LEU A 345 -8.91 28.12 4.54
CA LEU A 345 -7.57 27.58 4.28
C LEU A 345 -6.64 27.80 5.49
N ASN A 346 -6.78 28.93 6.18
CA ASN A 346 -5.99 29.24 7.36
C ASN A 346 -6.22 28.27 8.53
N HIS A 347 -7.41 27.67 8.64
CA HIS A 347 -7.63 26.61 9.62
C HIS A 347 -6.74 25.39 9.34
N PHE A 348 -6.50 25.04 8.06
CA PHE A 348 -5.60 23.94 7.72
C PHE A 348 -4.13 24.29 8.03
N PHE A 349 -3.68 25.50 7.67
CA PHE A 349 -2.33 25.96 8.02
C PHE A 349 -2.12 26.02 9.54
N HIS A 350 -3.14 26.37 10.31
CA HIS A 350 -3.10 26.31 11.77
C HIS A 350 -2.93 24.87 12.28
N ILE A 351 -3.70 23.91 11.76
CA ILE A 351 -3.57 22.47 12.10
C ILE A 351 -2.18 21.95 11.70
N TRP A 352 -1.63 22.43 10.59
CA TRP A 352 -0.26 22.13 10.15
C TRP A 352 0.81 22.77 11.04
N GLY A 353 0.49 23.85 11.76
CA GLY A 353 1.47 24.63 12.50
C GLY A 353 2.36 25.49 11.60
N GLN A 354 1.86 25.88 10.42
CA GLN A 354 2.53 26.74 9.45
C GLN A 354 1.83 28.09 9.35
N ASN A 355 2.58 29.15 9.01
CA ASN A 355 1.99 30.48 8.82
C ASN A 355 1.49 30.64 7.38
N PHE A 356 0.29 31.20 7.24
CA PHE A 356 -0.23 31.67 5.96
C PHE A 356 -1.05 32.95 6.19
N SER A 357 -0.76 33.98 5.40
CA SER A 357 -1.45 35.27 5.43
C SER A 357 -1.28 35.98 4.09
N SER A 358 -1.84 37.18 3.95
CA SER A 358 -1.62 38.01 2.76
C SER A 358 -0.18 38.46 2.57
N GLU A 359 0.66 38.38 3.61
CA GLU A 359 2.03 38.89 3.62
C GLU A 359 3.05 37.80 3.96
N GLN A 360 2.63 36.56 4.19
CA GLN A 360 3.53 35.51 4.68
C GLN A 360 3.06 34.12 4.25
N ILE A 361 4.02 33.28 3.85
CA ILE A 361 3.85 31.83 3.77
C ILE A 361 5.05 31.15 4.45
N PHE A 362 4.78 30.19 5.34
CA PHE A 362 5.79 29.55 6.17
C PHE A 362 6.62 30.60 6.96
N ASP A 363 7.94 30.59 6.81
CA ASP A 363 8.86 31.56 7.41
C ASP A 363 9.22 32.73 6.47
N MET A 364 8.56 32.83 5.30
CA MET A 364 8.86 33.84 4.28
C MET A 364 7.86 34.98 4.32
N GLU A 365 8.37 36.18 4.60
CA GLU A 365 7.61 37.43 4.54
C GLU A 365 7.71 38.05 3.15
N LEU A 366 6.58 38.55 2.64
CA LEU A 366 6.47 39.26 1.38
C LEU A 366 7.28 40.57 1.45
N GLN A 367 8.32 40.67 0.63
CA GLN A 367 9.16 41.86 0.52
C GLN A 367 8.68 42.77 -0.62
N ASP A 368 9.09 44.04 -0.60
CA ASP A 368 8.81 45.00 -1.68
C ASP A 368 9.26 44.44 -3.04
N GLY A 369 8.29 44.24 -3.95
CA GLY A 369 8.54 43.70 -5.29
C GLY A 369 8.35 42.19 -5.46
N GLY A 370 8.00 41.47 -4.38
CA GLY A 370 7.52 40.09 -4.44
C GLY A 370 6.01 40.01 -4.66
N GLU A 371 5.53 38.80 -4.96
CA GLU A 371 4.11 38.52 -5.21
C GLU A 371 3.66 37.26 -4.47
N LEU A 372 2.49 37.33 -3.81
CA LEU A 372 1.79 36.17 -3.28
C LEU A 372 0.40 36.12 -3.92
N SER A 373 0.14 35.09 -4.71
CA SER A 373 -1.13 34.89 -5.40
C SER A 373 -1.74 33.54 -5.06
N VAL A 374 -3.07 33.49 -5.10
CA VAL A 374 -3.83 32.25 -4.89
C VAL A 374 -4.82 32.08 -6.02
N SER A 375 -4.96 30.87 -6.54
CA SER A 375 -6.04 30.47 -7.45
C SER A 375 -6.91 29.41 -6.79
N ILE A 376 -8.23 29.52 -6.96
CA ILE A 376 -9.23 28.55 -6.48
C ILE A 376 -9.89 27.94 -7.71
N ASP A 377 -9.86 26.62 -7.82
CA ASP A 377 -10.39 25.86 -8.96
C ASP A 377 -9.89 26.39 -10.32
N GLY A 378 -8.62 26.81 -10.37
CA GLY A 378 -7.97 27.38 -11.55
C GLY A 378 -8.31 28.84 -11.86
N VAL A 379 -9.04 29.54 -10.98
CA VAL A 379 -9.39 30.95 -11.13
C VAL A 379 -8.68 31.78 -10.07
N GLU A 380 -8.00 32.85 -10.48
CA GLU A 380 -7.32 33.78 -9.57
C GLU A 380 -8.27 34.35 -8.51
N TYR A 381 -7.88 34.21 -7.26
CA TYR A 381 -8.64 34.67 -6.11
C TYR A 381 -8.22 36.09 -5.74
N THR A 382 -9.18 37.00 -5.70
CA THR A 382 -8.96 38.43 -5.44
C THR A 382 -9.54 38.89 -4.09
N GLY A 383 -9.97 37.93 -3.25
CA GLY A 383 -10.51 38.20 -1.93
C GLY A 383 -9.42 38.32 -0.85
N ASP A 384 -9.84 38.27 0.40
CA ASP A 384 -8.94 38.30 1.55
C ASP A 384 -8.22 36.95 1.71
N LEU A 385 -6.89 36.95 1.51
CA LEU A 385 -6.08 35.74 1.62
C LEU A 385 -6.03 35.17 3.04
N SER A 386 -6.36 35.96 4.06
CA SER A 386 -6.42 35.49 5.46
C SER A 386 -7.72 34.74 5.80
N GLU A 387 -8.75 34.82 4.95
CA GLU A 387 -10.08 34.25 5.20
C GLU A 387 -10.63 33.46 3.99
N ILE A 388 -9.75 32.79 3.23
CA ILE A 388 -10.16 32.00 2.06
C ILE A 388 -11.08 30.86 2.49
N LYS A 389 -12.37 30.98 2.18
CA LYS A 389 -13.38 29.94 2.45
C LYS A 389 -13.17 28.76 1.53
N ILE A 390 -13.24 27.55 2.09
CA ILE A 390 -12.98 26.31 1.34
C ILE A 390 -14.23 25.52 1.02
N ASP A 391 -15.42 25.98 1.43
CA ASP A 391 -16.67 25.27 1.15
C ASP A 391 -16.89 25.11 -0.36
N GLY A 392 -17.11 23.87 -0.80
CA GLY A 392 -17.24 23.50 -2.22
C GLY A 392 -15.98 23.63 -3.08
N VAL A 393 -14.82 24.01 -2.52
CA VAL A 393 -13.56 24.15 -3.26
C VAL A 393 -12.94 22.78 -3.56
N ILE A 394 -12.48 22.58 -4.80
CA ILE A 394 -11.83 21.34 -5.26
C ILE A 394 -10.31 21.50 -5.24
N SER A 395 -9.76 22.62 -5.68
CA SER A 395 -8.32 22.87 -5.67
C SER A 395 -7.95 24.30 -5.29
N ILE A 396 -6.80 24.44 -4.64
CA ILE A 396 -6.18 25.71 -4.29
C ILE A 396 -4.72 25.66 -4.72
N ASP A 397 -4.30 26.66 -5.50
CA ASP A 397 -2.92 26.83 -5.91
C ASP A 397 -2.37 28.13 -5.29
N ILE A 398 -1.34 28.02 -4.45
CA ILE A 398 -0.65 29.15 -3.84
C ILE A 398 0.68 29.35 -4.56
N LYS A 399 0.97 30.57 -4.99
CA LYS A 399 2.25 30.94 -5.61
C LYS A 399 2.88 32.09 -4.88
N PHE A 400 4.12 31.92 -4.48
CA PHE A 400 4.95 32.96 -3.88
C PHE A 400 6.17 33.21 -4.77
N GLU A 401 6.40 34.47 -5.11
CA GLU A 401 7.55 34.93 -5.89
C GLU A 401 8.31 35.99 -5.07
N SER A 402 9.57 35.71 -4.79
CA SER A 402 10.51 36.64 -4.17
C SER A 402 10.85 37.77 -5.16
N PRO A 403 11.17 38.99 -4.68
CA PRO A 403 11.65 40.05 -5.56
C PRO A 403 12.91 39.58 -6.29
N MET A 404 12.94 39.75 -7.62
CA MET A 404 14.18 39.52 -8.37
C MET A 404 15.25 40.48 -7.87
N ASP A 405 16.38 39.96 -7.38
CA ASP A 405 17.56 40.77 -7.14
C ASP A 405 17.90 41.50 -8.46
N ALA A 406 17.95 42.84 -8.39
CA ALA A 406 18.42 43.62 -9.52
C ALA A 406 19.84 43.15 -9.85
N GLU A 407 20.00 42.44 -10.97
CA GLU A 407 21.33 42.14 -11.52
C GLU A 407 22.12 43.46 -11.53
N ASP A 408 23.21 43.49 -10.76
CA ASP A 408 24.16 44.60 -10.70
C ASP A 408 24.79 44.77 -12.09
N SER A 409 24.08 45.50 -12.93
CA SER A 409 24.49 45.92 -14.26
C SER A 409 25.35 47.19 -14.13
N THR A 410 26.41 47.13 -13.34
CA THR A 410 27.54 48.04 -13.46
C THR A 410 28.62 47.42 -14.34
N GLN A 411 28.36 47.44 -15.66
CA GLN A 411 29.45 47.47 -16.63
C GLN A 411 30.24 48.76 -16.44
N ASP A 412 31.38 48.69 -15.76
CA ASP A 412 32.42 49.71 -15.89
C ASP A 412 33.60 49.11 -16.67
N ILE A 413 33.60 49.37 -17.97
CA ILE A 413 34.74 49.15 -18.86
C ILE A 413 35.66 50.37 -18.69
N GLY A 414 36.79 50.18 -18.00
CA GLY A 414 37.73 51.28 -17.72
C GLY A 414 39.13 50.85 -17.27
N ASP A 415 39.82 50.09 -18.11
CA ASP A 415 41.27 50.15 -18.39
C ASP A 415 42.28 50.22 -17.22
N SER A 416 42.95 49.09 -16.90
CA SER A 416 44.42 48.97 -16.80
C SER A 416 44.86 47.63 -16.16
N THR A 417 45.82 46.94 -16.80
CA THR A 417 46.56 45.78 -16.25
C THR A 417 48.02 46.21 -15.94
N PRO A 418 48.89 45.37 -15.35
CA PRO A 418 48.79 44.49 -14.16
C PRO A 418 49.96 44.72 -13.16
N GLY A 419 49.86 44.30 -11.89
CA GLY A 419 51.04 44.38 -10.99
C GLY A 419 50.89 43.95 -9.52
N PHE A 420 51.25 42.68 -9.25
CA PHE A 420 51.97 42.14 -8.08
C PHE A 420 51.70 42.62 -6.64
N SER A 421 51.27 41.67 -5.79
CA SER A 421 52.05 41.09 -4.66
C SER A 421 51.25 39.90 -4.07
N ALA A 422 51.70 38.64 -4.24
CA ALA A 422 52.58 37.89 -3.31
C ALA A 422 51.88 37.54 -1.97
N LEU A 423 51.89 36.34 -1.37
CA LEU A 423 52.57 35.06 -1.61
C LEU A 423 52.09 34.07 -0.52
N LEU A 424 51.98 32.76 -0.83
CA LEU A 424 52.19 31.52 -0.01
C LEU A 424 51.15 30.45 -0.39
N ILE A 425 51.38 29.57 -1.37
CA ILE A 425 52.22 28.34 -1.36
C ILE A 425 52.02 27.45 -0.12
N SER A 426 51.27 26.35 -0.29
CA SER A 426 51.88 25.02 -0.25
C SER A 426 51.12 24.03 -1.13
N MET A 427 51.88 23.41 -2.03
CA MET A 427 51.54 22.30 -2.91
C MET A 427 51.89 21.00 -2.18
N THR A 428 51.08 19.95 -2.31
CA THR A 428 51.64 18.64 -2.65
C THR A 428 50.66 17.84 -3.49
N LEU A 429 51.06 17.65 -4.75
CA LEU A 429 50.54 16.65 -5.67
C LEU A 429 51.53 15.47 -5.63
N MET A 430 51.07 14.22 -5.62
CA MET A 430 51.75 13.15 -6.35
C MET A 430 50.84 11.97 -6.58
N LEU A 431 50.99 11.45 -7.78
CA LEU A 431 50.13 10.54 -8.51
C LEU A 431 50.98 9.26 -8.74
N VAL A 432 50.29 8.18 -9.08
CA VAL A 432 50.72 7.07 -9.94
C VAL A 432 51.41 5.80 -9.36
N ILE A 433 50.92 4.67 -9.90
CA ILE A 433 51.53 3.35 -10.24
C ILE A 433 51.62 2.28 -9.14
N PHE A 434 50.75 1.25 -9.25
CA PHE A 434 51.13 -0.13 -8.95
C PHE A 434 51.27 -0.94 -10.24
N THR A 435 52.52 -1.22 -10.60
CA THR A 435 52.91 -2.27 -11.52
C THR A 435 52.77 -3.62 -10.79
N ARG A 436 51.95 -4.53 -11.32
CA ARG A 436 51.89 -5.92 -10.88
C ARG A 436 52.70 -6.75 -11.87
N SER A 437 53.87 -7.24 -11.44
CA SER A 437 54.65 -8.23 -12.20
C SER A 437 55.32 -9.24 -11.28
N SER A 438 55.13 -10.49 -11.66
CA SER A 438 55.81 -11.73 -11.24
C SER A 438 55.32 -12.41 -9.96
N ARG A 439 54.40 -13.35 -10.14
CA ARG A 439 54.53 -14.66 -9.48
C ARG A 439 54.80 -15.68 -10.59
N ARG A 440 56.01 -16.23 -10.55
CA ARG A 440 56.53 -17.24 -11.45
C ARG A 440 56.44 -18.55 -10.66
N GLU A 441 55.48 -19.40 -10.99
CA GLU A 441 55.52 -20.82 -10.62
C GLU A 441 55.94 -21.59 -11.87
N SER A 442 57.04 -22.31 -11.72
CA SER A 442 57.61 -23.25 -12.67
C SER A 442 57.13 -24.66 -12.31
N GLU A 443 56.48 -25.34 -13.25
CA GLU A 443 56.40 -26.79 -13.24
C GLU A 443 57.77 -27.38 -13.55
N GLY A 444 58.17 -28.40 -12.79
CA GLY A 444 59.36 -29.20 -13.05
C GLY A 444 59.81 -30.04 -11.87
N TRP A 445 59.23 -31.25 -11.78
CA TRP A 445 59.61 -32.45 -11.01
C TRP A 445 59.16 -32.54 -9.55
#